data_AF-A0A939RJQ7-F1
#
_entry.id   AF-A0A939RJQ7-F1
#
_cell.length_a   1.000
_cell.length_b   1.000
_cell.length_c   1.000
_cell.angle_alpha   90.00
_cell.angle_beta   90.00
_cell.angle_gamma   90.00
#
_symmetry.space_group_name_H-M   'P 1'
#
loop_
_entity.id
_entity.type
_entity.pdbx_description
1 polymer ?
#
loop_
_entity_poly.entity_id
_entity_poly.type
_entity_poly.pdbx_seq_one_letter_code
_entity_poly.pdbx_strand_id
1 'polypeptide(L)'
;MYERFTSVEDAIEHMNHACDHRGKDKTYLVDGKPRYLAQAVRMEDEYGLTGIAGRYKFVDGKEAPFAEYEYRQKFQKYSIADEFIKSDNPYCQQAGATLKDGIPEALKGINKEIEKLKELNPELKALNYDNRNITEAYRALIGITSQYNVDDVNAYLHSVRTGVRNQEVIDRVEKMRKAGIRFGWQPAAKTVDKIEAQLKERAKTKDVVAQAALNNAKSR
;
A
#
# COMPACT_ATOMS: atom_id res chain seq x y z
N MET A 1 -12.05 17.03 -19.38
CA MET A 1 -12.80 16.01 -18.58
C MET A 1 -13.71 16.66 -17.55
N TYR A 2 -13.32 17.77 -16.91
CA TYR A 2 -14.09 18.45 -15.85
C TYR A 2 -15.12 19.50 -16.35
N GLU A 3 -15.18 19.77 -17.66
CA GLU A 3 -16.17 20.70 -18.27
C GLU A 3 -17.59 20.14 -18.30
N ARG A 4 -17.76 18.84 -18.04
CA ARG A 4 -19.07 18.15 -18.12
C ARG A 4 -20.01 18.43 -16.94
N PHE A 5 -19.51 19.01 -15.86
CA PHE A 5 -20.29 19.24 -14.64
C PHE A 5 -21.05 20.55 -14.75
N THR A 6 -22.37 20.46 -14.63
CA THR A 6 -23.31 21.58 -14.81
C THR A 6 -23.84 22.13 -13.49
N SER A 7 -23.51 21.51 -12.35
CA SER A 7 -23.86 21.97 -11.00
C SER A 7 -22.80 21.56 -9.98
N VAL A 8 -22.84 22.19 -8.79
CA VAL A 8 -21.96 21.84 -7.66
C VAL A 8 -22.33 20.46 -7.12
N GLU A 9 -23.63 20.17 -7.07
CA GLU A 9 -24.20 18.92 -6.59
C GLU A 9 -23.72 17.73 -7.44
N ASP A 10 -23.77 17.85 -8.78
CA ASP A 10 -23.28 16.81 -9.70
C ASP A 10 -21.78 16.54 -9.50
N ALA A 11 -21.01 17.61 -9.27
CA ALA A 11 -19.57 17.53 -9.03
C ALA A 11 -19.26 16.85 -7.68
N ILE A 12 -20.04 17.15 -6.63
CA ILE A 12 -19.93 16.51 -5.31
C ILE A 12 -20.33 15.03 -5.38
N GLU A 13 -21.44 14.72 -6.04
CA GLU A 13 -21.91 13.34 -6.24
C GLU A 13 -20.85 12.51 -6.96
N HIS A 14 -20.24 13.08 -8.01
CA HIS A 14 -19.14 12.42 -8.71
C HIS A 14 -17.95 12.10 -7.81
N MET A 15 -17.55 13.02 -6.92
CA MET A 15 -16.45 12.78 -5.97
C MET A 15 -16.81 11.73 -4.92
N ASN A 16 -18.06 11.74 -4.44
CA ASN A 16 -18.55 10.75 -3.47
C ASN A 16 -18.60 9.33 -4.08
N HIS A 17 -18.91 9.22 -5.37
CA HIS A 17 -19.01 7.95 -6.08
C HIS A 17 -17.85 7.66 -7.03
N ALA A 18 -16.71 8.32 -6.84
CA ALA A 18 -15.55 8.19 -7.72
C ALA A 18 -15.05 6.75 -7.85
N CYS A 19 -15.11 5.97 -6.75
CA CYS A 19 -14.79 4.54 -6.75
C CYS A 19 -15.87 3.65 -7.38
N ASP A 20 -17.15 4.07 -7.35
CA ASP A 20 -18.26 3.26 -7.87
C ASP A 20 -18.40 3.38 -9.39
N HIS A 21 -18.07 4.56 -9.95
CA HIS A 21 -18.32 4.88 -11.36
C HIS A 21 -17.22 4.47 -12.33
N ARG A 22 -16.04 4.08 -11.86
CA ARG A 22 -15.10 3.33 -12.71
C ARG A 22 -15.42 1.86 -12.52
N GLY A 23 -16.28 1.30 -13.36
CA GLY A 23 -16.56 -0.15 -13.45
C GLY A 23 -15.34 -1.08 -13.63
N LYS A 24 -14.12 -0.54 -13.53
CA LYS A 24 -12.84 -1.24 -13.38
C LYS A 24 -12.39 -1.44 -11.93
N ASP A 25 -12.93 -0.71 -10.94
CA ASP A 25 -12.64 -0.86 -9.50
C ASP A 25 -13.57 -1.86 -8.79
N LYS A 26 -14.53 -2.46 -9.51
CA LYS A 26 -15.18 -3.75 -9.17
C LYS A 26 -14.21 -4.93 -9.06
N THR A 27 -12.91 -4.64 -9.06
CA THR A 27 -11.84 -5.62 -9.08
C THR A 27 -11.10 -5.73 -7.76
N TYR A 28 -11.46 -4.98 -6.71
CA TYR A 28 -10.84 -5.24 -5.40
C TYR A 28 -11.44 -6.48 -4.75
N LEU A 29 -12.75 -6.63 -4.87
CA LEU A 29 -13.49 -7.81 -4.45
C LEU A 29 -14.17 -8.44 -5.68
N VAL A 30 -13.85 -9.70 -6.00
CA VAL A 30 -14.55 -10.51 -7.00
C VAL A 30 -15.33 -11.56 -6.22
N ASP A 31 -16.66 -11.57 -6.39
CA ASP A 31 -17.58 -12.46 -5.65
C ASP A 31 -17.42 -12.38 -4.12
N GLY A 32 -17.20 -11.16 -3.61
CA GLY A 32 -16.98 -10.91 -2.18
C GLY A 32 -15.60 -11.34 -1.66
N LYS A 33 -14.69 -11.76 -2.54
CA LYS A 33 -13.32 -12.16 -2.17
C LYS A 33 -12.27 -11.19 -2.71
N PRO A 34 -11.18 -10.93 -1.97
CA PRO A 34 -10.06 -10.12 -2.47
C PRO A 34 -9.53 -10.67 -3.79
N ARG A 35 -9.51 -9.87 -4.85
CA ARG A 35 -9.01 -10.30 -6.16
C ARG A 35 -7.51 -10.57 -6.14
N TYR A 36 -6.77 -9.88 -5.28
CA TYR A 36 -5.32 -9.94 -5.24
C TYR A 36 -4.83 -10.13 -3.81
N LEU A 37 -3.95 -11.10 -3.64
CA LEU A 37 -3.11 -11.21 -2.45
C LEU A 37 -2.10 -10.05 -2.45
N ALA A 38 -1.85 -9.47 -1.28
CA ALA A 38 -0.80 -8.48 -1.10
C ALA A 38 0.54 -8.98 -1.65
N GLN A 39 1.26 -8.14 -2.39
CA GLN A 39 2.47 -8.56 -3.13
C GLN A 39 3.58 -9.04 -2.19
N ALA A 40 3.69 -8.46 -0.99
CA ALA A 40 4.61 -8.92 0.03
C ALA A 40 4.26 -10.33 0.53
N VAL A 41 2.97 -10.61 0.79
CA VAL A 41 2.51 -11.94 1.21
C VAL A 41 2.73 -12.96 0.09
N ARG A 42 2.37 -12.60 -1.14
CA ARG A 42 2.63 -13.43 -2.32
C ARG A 42 4.11 -13.78 -2.45
N MET A 43 5.01 -12.82 -2.20
CA MET A 43 6.45 -13.06 -2.27
C MET A 43 6.93 -13.98 -1.13
N GLU A 44 6.39 -13.84 0.08
CA GLU A 44 6.63 -14.80 1.16
C GLU A 44 6.22 -16.21 0.75
N ASP A 45 5.04 -16.38 0.14
CA ASP A 45 4.52 -17.69 -0.26
C ASP A 45 5.30 -18.29 -1.44
N GLU A 46 5.49 -17.54 -2.54
CA GLU A 46 6.13 -18.02 -3.77
C GLU A 46 7.61 -18.36 -3.56
N TYR A 47 8.30 -17.55 -2.77
CA TYR A 47 9.74 -17.69 -2.55
C TYR A 47 10.05 -18.21 -1.16
N GLY A 48 9.07 -18.63 -0.35
CA GLY A 48 9.24 -19.10 1.03
C GLY A 48 10.12 -18.17 1.88
N LEU A 49 9.96 -16.85 1.67
CA LEU A 49 10.59 -15.81 2.47
C LEU A 49 9.69 -15.50 3.68
N THR A 50 10.25 -14.87 4.70
CA THR A 50 9.50 -14.57 5.93
C THR A 50 9.76 -13.17 6.45
N GLY A 51 8.73 -12.58 7.08
CA GLY A 51 8.76 -11.30 7.75
C GLY A 51 9.05 -10.11 6.84
N ILE A 52 8.59 -10.17 5.60
CA ILE A 52 8.53 -9.08 4.62
C ILE A 52 7.12 -8.48 4.63
N ALA A 53 6.08 -9.30 4.79
CA ALA A 53 4.70 -8.83 4.85
C ALA A 53 4.33 -8.35 6.27
N GLY A 54 3.50 -7.31 6.32
CA GLY A 54 2.79 -6.92 7.54
C GLY A 54 1.63 -7.87 7.81
N ARG A 55 1.55 -8.39 9.04
CA ARG A 55 0.47 -9.28 9.49
C ARG A 55 -0.33 -8.60 10.59
N TYR A 56 -1.09 -7.60 10.20
CA TYR A 56 -1.80 -6.73 11.12
C TYR A 56 -3.18 -7.27 11.52
N LYS A 57 -3.57 -6.99 12.75
CA LYS A 57 -4.93 -7.10 13.27
C LYS A 57 -5.66 -5.80 12.95
N PHE A 58 -6.88 -5.90 12.42
CA PHE A 58 -7.70 -4.73 12.11
C PHE A 58 -8.84 -4.59 13.12
N VAL A 59 -9.42 -3.39 13.12
CA VAL A 59 -10.58 -3.05 13.94
C VAL A 59 -11.74 -4.01 13.66
N ASP A 60 -12.39 -4.46 14.74
CA ASP A 60 -13.54 -5.36 14.74
C ASP A 60 -13.28 -6.72 14.04
N GLY A 61 -12.00 -7.11 13.91
CA GLY A 61 -11.60 -8.36 13.28
C GLY A 61 -11.79 -8.39 11.76
N LYS A 62 -11.96 -7.23 11.10
CA LYS A 62 -12.04 -7.14 9.63
C LYS A 62 -10.78 -7.74 8.99
N GLU A 63 -10.93 -8.38 7.83
CA GLU A 63 -9.76 -8.76 7.03
C GLU A 63 -9.22 -7.54 6.28
N ALA A 64 -7.90 -7.53 6.04
CA ALA A 64 -7.19 -6.40 5.44
C ALA A 64 -7.84 -5.86 4.14
N PRO A 65 -8.26 -6.71 3.19
CA PRO A 65 -8.82 -6.21 1.93
C PRO A 65 -10.19 -5.54 2.07
N PHE A 66 -11.01 -5.93 3.05
CA PHE A 66 -12.29 -5.28 3.32
C PHE A 66 -12.08 -3.92 3.97
N ALA A 67 -11.13 -3.81 4.90
CA ALA A 67 -10.73 -2.52 5.47
C ALA A 67 -10.15 -1.59 4.38
N GLU A 68 -9.33 -2.12 3.47
CA GLU A 68 -8.72 -1.34 2.40
C GLU A 68 -9.74 -0.71 1.45
N TYR A 69 -10.78 -1.46 1.09
CA TYR A 69 -11.82 -0.99 0.17
C TYR A 69 -12.47 0.30 0.67
N GLU A 70 -12.86 0.34 1.94
CA GLU A 70 -13.45 1.54 2.57
C GLU A 70 -12.47 2.73 2.59
N TYR A 71 -11.17 2.49 2.79
CA TYR A 71 -10.16 3.55 2.80
C TYR A 71 -9.86 4.08 1.40
N ARG A 72 -9.82 3.23 0.38
CA ARG A 72 -9.61 3.63 -1.01
C ARG A 72 -10.74 4.52 -1.52
N GLN A 73 -11.99 4.20 -1.17
CA GLN A 73 -13.15 5.05 -1.48
C GLN A 73 -12.98 6.47 -0.95
N LYS A 74 -12.68 6.59 0.34
CA LYS A 74 -12.50 7.89 0.97
C LYS A 74 -11.27 8.62 0.44
N PHE A 75 -10.18 7.90 0.16
CA PHE A 75 -8.96 8.48 -0.44
C PHE A 75 -9.22 9.07 -1.84
N GLN A 76 -9.88 8.33 -2.74
CA GLN A 76 -10.16 8.82 -4.10
C GLN A 76 -11.00 10.10 -4.07
N LYS A 77 -12.00 10.17 -3.18
CA LYS A 77 -12.81 11.38 -2.97
C LYS A 77 -11.95 12.62 -2.69
N TYR A 78 -11.03 12.56 -1.74
CA TYR A 78 -10.17 13.71 -1.40
C TYR A 78 -9.10 13.99 -2.46
N SER A 79 -8.58 12.95 -3.12
CA SER A 79 -7.64 13.12 -4.23
C SER A 79 -8.28 13.87 -5.41
N ILE A 80 -9.54 13.59 -5.73
CA ILE A 80 -10.27 14.29 -6.80
C ILE A 80 -10.63 15.71 -6.37
N ALA A 81 -10.98 15.93 -5.09
CA ALA A 81 -11.22 17.27 -4.56
C ALA A 81 -10.00 18.20 -4.76
N ASP A 82 -8.78 17.67 -4.56
CA ASP A 82 -7.54 18.41 -4.81
C ASP A 82 -7.32 18.74 -6.30
N GLU A 83 -7.80 17.92 -7.22
CA GLU A 83 -7.80 18.20 -8.67
C GLU A 83 -8.88 19.22 -9.05
N PHE A 84 -10.08 19.08 -8.48
CA PHE A 84 -11.24 19.91 -8.77
C PHE A 84 -11.02 21.39 -8.44
N ILE A 85 -10.26 21.68 -7.38
CA ILE A 85 -9.88 23.05 -7.00
C ILE A 85 -9.00 23.72 -8.06
N LYS A 86 -8.27 22.94 -8.85
CA LYS A 86 -7.40 23.44 -9.93
C LYS A 86 -8.10 23.51 -11.28
N SER A 87 -9.37 23.09 -11.34
CA SER A 87 -10.17 23.09 -12.56
C SER A 87 -10.58 24.52 -12.94
N ASP A 88 -10.72 24.82 -14.24
CA ASP A 88 -11.29 26.09 -14.69
C ASP A 88 -12.84 26.12 -14.59
N ASN A 89 -13.48 24.98 -14.33
CA ASN A 89 -14.93 24.91 -14.13
C ASN A 89 -15.31 25.41 -12.72
N PRO A 90 -16.10 26.49 -12.59
CA PRO A 90 -16.47 27.06 -11.27
C PRO A 90 -17.24 26.07 -10.38
N TYR A 91 -18.06 25.20 -10.96
CA TYR A 91 -18.78 24.17 -10.20
C TYR A 91 -17.83 23.14 -9.59
N CYS A 92 -16.78 22.74 -10.34
CA CYS A 92 -15.74 21.86 -9.81
C CYS A 92 -14.94 22.54 -8.72
N GLN A 93 -14.53 23.80 -8.91
CA GLN A 93 -13.78 24.55 -7.91
C GLN A 93 -14.55 24.64 -6.59
N GLN A 94 -15.83 25.04 -6.67
CA GLN A 94 -16.69 25.17 -5.50
C GLN A 94 -16.92 23.81 -4.81
N ALA A 95 -17.22 22.76 -5.57
CA ALA A 95 -17.40 21.42 -5.03
C ALA A 95 -16.14 20.91 -4.31
N GLY A 96 -14.96 21.12 -4.90
CA GLY A 96 -13.68 20.76 -4.31
C GLY A 96 -13.40 21.54 -3.02
N ALA A 97 -13.72 22.84 -2.98
CA ALA A 97 -13.60 23.67 -1.78
C ALA A 97 -14.53 23.18 -0.65
N THR A 98 -15.80 22.90 -0.95
CA THR A 98 -16.75 22.35 0.03
C THR A 98 -16.25 21.04 0.66
N LEU A 99 -15.63 20.15 -0.12
CA LEU A 99 -15.04 18.94 0.44
C LEU A 99 -13.79 19.20 1.28
N LYS A 100 -13.01 20.25 0.97
CA LYS A 100 -11.87 20.65 1.81
C LYS A 100 -12.30 21.14 3.18
N ASP A 101 -13.43 21.81 3.29
CA ASP A 101 -13.96 22.25 4.58
C ASP A 101 -14.26 21.06 5.53
N GLY A 102 -14.54 19.88 4.96
CA GLY A 102 -14.74 18.63 5.72
C GLY A 102 -13.44 17.90 6.13
N ILE A 103 -12.27 18.31 5.63
CA ILE A 103 -10.99 17.63 5.90
C ILE A 103 -10.65 17.56 7.40
N PRO A 104 -10.80 18.63 8.21
CA PRO A 104 -10.43 18.58 9.62
C PRO A 104 -11.18 17.48 10.39
N GLU A 105 -12.46 17.27 10.11
CA GLU A 105 -13.24 16.23 10.78
C GLU A 105 -12.87 14.83 10.26
N ALA A 106 -12.66 14.68 8.95
CA ALA A 106 -12.19 13.42 8.37
C ALA A 106 -10.82 13.01 8.93
N LEU A 107 -9.89 13.96 9.09
CA LEU A 107 -8.58 13.74 9.71
C LEU A 107 -8.69 13.21 11.13
N LYS A 108 -9.59 13.74 11.97
CA LYS A 108 -9.81 13.20 13.32
C LYS A 108 -10.21 11.72 13.27
N GLY A 109 -11.15 11.37 12.39
CA GLY A 109 -11.59 9.99 12.21
C GLY A 109 -10.47 9.05 11.76
N ILE A 110 -9.70 9.46 10.75
CA ILE A 110 -8.57 8.68 10.23
C ILE A 110 -7.47 8.49 11.28
N ASN A 111 -7.09 9.56 11.97
CA ASN A 111 -6.05 9.49 12.99
C ASN A 111 -6.48 8.59 14.14
N LYS A 112 -7.75 8.65 14.56
CA LYS A 112 -8.30 7.74 15.58
C LYS A 112 -8.22 6.27 15.14
N GLU A 113 -8.53 5.99 13.88
CA GLU A 113 -8.40 4.64 13.29
C GLU A 113 -6.95 4.17 13.32
N ILE A 114 -6.00 5.01 12.91
CA ILE A 114 -4.56 4.68 12.95
C ILE A 114 -4.09 4.44 14.38
N GLU A 115 -4.50 5.25 15.35
CA GLU A 115 -4.15 5.01 16.75
C GLU A 115 -4.70 3.67 17.26
N LYS A 116 -5.94 3.30 16.92
CA LYS A 116 -6.49 1.98 17.25
C LYS A 116 -5.70 0.85 16.59
N LEU A 117 -5.25 1.04 15.34
CA LEU A 117 -4.37 0.07 14.68
C LEU A 117 -3.01 -0.06 15.39
N LYS A 118 -2.43 1.03 15.90
CA LYS A 118 -1.18 1.01 16.68
C LYS A 118 -1.33 0.31 18.04
N GLU A 119 -2.49 0.40 18.67
CA GLU A 119 -2.80 -0.35 19.89
C GLU A 119 -2.85 -1.85 19.60
N LEU A 120 -3.49 -2.25 18.49
CA LEU A 120 -3.62 -3.64 18.07
C LEU A 120 -2.30 -4.24 17.56
N ASN A 121 -1.43 -3.41 16.98
CA ASN A 121 -0.19 -3.81 16.30
C ASN A 121 0.98 -2.91 16.75
N PRO A 122 1.73 -3.31 17.78
CA PRO A 122 2.77 -2.48 18.38
C PRO A 122 3.84 -1.98 17.40
N GLU A 123 4.14 -2.73 16.34
CA GLU A 123 5.09 -2.33 15.30
C GLU A 123 4.65 -1.08 14.54
N LEU A 124 3.34 -0.83 14.40
CA LEU A 124 2.80 0.37 13.74
C LEU A 124 3.11 1.66 14.54
N LYS A 125 3.59 1.58 15.78
CA LYS A 125 4.07 2.76 16.53
C LYS A 125 5.24 3.44 15.83
N ALA A 126 6.01 2.73 15.01
CA ALA A 126 7.08 3.29 14.20
C ALA A 126 6.61 3.94 12.88
N LEU A 127 5.29 3.94 12.61
CA LEU A 127 4.72 4.57 11.42
C LEU A 127 4.93 6.10 11.45
N ASN A 128 5.51 6.64 10.39
CA ASN A 128 5.95 8.02 10.27
C ASN A 128 5.18 8.78 9.18
N TYR A 129 3.87 8.94 9.40
CA TYR A 129 2.97 9.70 8.54
C TYR A 129 2.70 11.09 9.12
N ASP A 130 2.44 12.10 8.29
CA ASP A 130 1.93 13.40 8.74
C ASP A 130 0.43 13.30 9.05
N ASN A 131 0.09 13.36 10.34
CA ASN A 131 -1.28 13.28 10.84
C ASN A 131 -2.15 14.51 10.54
N ARG A 132 -1.57 15.56 9.95
CA ARG A 132 -2.30 16.75 9.48
C ARG A 132 -2.60 16.69 7.98
N ASN A 133 -2.03 15.71 7.27
CA ASN A 133 -2.19 15.56 5.83
C ASN A 133 -3.11 14.38 5.53
N ILE A 134 -4.33 14.68 5.06
CA ILE A 134 -5.36 13.64 4.84
C ILE A 134 -4.94 12.61 3.80
N THR A 135 -4.28 13.08 2.72
CA THR A 135 -3.77 12.24 1.65
C THR A 135 -2.68 11.30 2.16
N GLU A 136 -1.79 11.80 3.03
CA GLU A 136 -0.72 11.00 3.62
C GLU A 136 -1.26 9.98 4.63
N ALA A 137 -2.20 10.39 5.48
CA ALA A 137 -2.84 9.51 6.46
C ALA A 137 -3.61 8.35 5.77
N TYR A 138 -4.33 8.62 4.68
CA TYR A 138 -4.95 7.56 3.88
C TYR A 138 -3.93 6.66 3.19
N ARG A 139 -2.83 7.21 2.65
CA ARG A 139 -1.75 6.40 2.08
C ARG A 139 -1.13 5.46 3.11
N ALA A 140 -1.02 5.90 4.37
CA ALA A 140 -0.57 5.05 5.47
C ALA A 140 -1.57 3.91 5.74
N LEU A 141 -2.87 4.20 5.85
CA LEU A 141 -3.92 3.17 5.99
C LEU A 141 -3.94 2.16 4.84
N ILE A 142 -3.82 2.64 3.60
CA ILE A 142 -3.73 1.79 2.40
C ILE A 142 -2.48 0.91 2.48
N GLY A 143 -1.33 1.46 2.89
CA GLY A 143 -0.10 0.68 3.07
C GLY A 143 -0.25 -0.46 4.08
N ILE A 144 -0.86 -0.17 5.24
CA ILE A 144 -1.14 -1.15 6.29
C ILE A 144 -2.11 -2.24 5.78
N THR A 145 -3.20 -1.83 5.14
CA THR A 145 -4.23 -2.77 4.64
C THR A 145 -3.78 -3.57 3.41
N SER A 146 -2.86 -3.03 2.60
CA SER A 146 -2.10 -3.77 1.58
C SER A 146 -1.02 -4.70 2.18
N GLN A 147 -0.95 -4.83 3.51
CA GLN A 147 -0.05 -5.74 4.22
C GLN A 147 1.44 -5.49 3.93
N TYR A 148 1.83 -4.24 3.66
CA TYR A 148 3.24 -3.86 3.66
C TYR A 148 3.73 -3.69 5.09
N ASN A 149 4.98 -4.08 5.37
CA ASN A 149 5.57 -3.83 6.68
C ASN A 149 5.78 -2.32 6.93
N VAL A 150 6.02 -1.93 8.18
CA VAL A 150 6.13 -0.51 8.58
C VAL A 150 7.28 0.21 7.89
N ASP A 151 8.42 -0.46 7.70
CA ASP A 151 9.57 0.13 7.01
C ASP A 151 9.22 0.45 5.55
N ASP A 152 8.51 -0.44 4.85
CA ASP A 152 8.04 -0.24 3.47
C ASP A 152 7.02 0.89 3.37
N VAL A 153 6.05 0.94 4.29
CA VAL A 153 5.07 2.04 4.34
C VAL A 153 5.80 3.38 4.56
N ASN A 154 6.73 3.44 5.51
CA ASN A 154 7.50 4.64 5.79
C ASN A 154 8.38 5.06 4.60
N ALA A 155 9.02 4.11 3.92
CA ALA A 155 9.81 4.40 2.73
C ALA A 155 8.95 4.97 1.59
N TYR A 156 7.75 4.42 1.38
CA TYR A 156 6.79 4.94 0.42
C TYR A 156 6.36 6.36 0.78
N LEU A 157 5.92 6.59 2.02
CA LEU A 157 5.49 7.93 2.48
C LEU A 157 6.62 8.96 2.37
N HIS A 158 7.85 8.59 2.72
CA HIS A 158 9.02 9.43 2.54
C HIS A 158 9.22 9.82 1.08
N SER A 159 9.20 8.84 0.16
CA SER A 159 9.40 9.09 -1.28
C SER A 159 8.33 9.99 -1.89
N VAL A 160 7.10 9.88 -1.39
CA VAL A 160 5.98 10.73 -1.77
C VAL A 160 6.18 12.16 -1.25
N ARG A 161 6.65 12.30 -0.02
CA ARG A 161 6.86 13.59 0.64
C ARG A 161 8.00 14.39 0.01
N THR A 162 9.11 13.72 -0.33
CA THR A 162 10.34 14.37 -0.81
C THR A 162 10.50 14.32 -2.33
N GLY A 163 9.78 13.45 -3.02
CA GLY A 163 10.03 13.12 -4.43
C GLY A 163 11.32 12.30 -4.64
N VAL A 164 12.07 12.00 -3.58
CA VAL A 164 13.36 11.30 -3.65
C VAL A 164 13.15 9.81 -3.46
N ARG A 165 13.72 9.01 -4.36
CA ARG A 165 13.75 7.55 -4.26
C ARG A 165 15.16 7.08 -3.94
N ASN A 166 15.26 5.97 -3.21
CA ASN A 166 16.56 5.36 -2.92
C ASN A 166 17.03 4.56 -4.14
N GLN A 167 17.99 5.12 -4.88
CA GLN A 167 18.50 4.51 -6.12
C GLN A 167 19.21 3.17 -5.86
N GLU A 168 19.95 3.04 -4.76
CA GLU A 168 20.61 1.78 -4.40
C GLU A 168 19.60 0.64 -4.24
N VAL A 169 18.47 0.94 -3.57
CA VAL A 169 17.38 -0.02 -3.40
C VAL A 169 16.74 -0.35 -4.75
N ILE A 170 16.55 0.63 -5.64
CA ILE A 170 16.03 0.39 -7.00
C ILE A 170 16.97 -0.56 -7.77
N ASP A 171 18.26 -0.31 -7.75
CA ASP A 171 19.25 -1.11 -8.47
C ASP A 171 19.31 -2.55 -7.94
N ARG A 172 19.24 -2.72 -6.61
CA ARG A 172 19.20 -4.04 -5.96
C ARG A 172 17.92 -4.81 -6.31
N VAL A 173 16.77 -4.14 -6.28
CA VAL A 173 15.48 -4.71 -6.70
C VAL A 173 15.52 -5.13 -8.18
N GLU A 174 16.09 -4.30 -9.05
CA GLU A 174 16.20 -4.61 -10.47
C GLU A 174 17.12 -5.80 -10.73
N LYS A 175 18.22 -5.93 -9.98
CA LYS A 175 19.07 -7.12 -10.03
C LYS A 175 18.31 -8.38 -9.64
N MET A 176 17.50 -8.33 -8.58
CA MET A 176 16.66 -9.46 -8.17
C MET A 176 15.55 -9.77 -9.18
N ARG A 177 14.98 -8.75 -9.83
CA ARG A 177 14.02 -8.93 -10.94
C ARG A 177 14.62 -9.69 -12.12
N LYS A 178 15.84 -9.34 -12.51
CA LYS A 178 16.59 -10.06 -13.56
C LYS A 178 16.88 -11.51 -13.17
N ALA A 179 16.99 -11.80 -11.87
CA ALA A 179 17.09 -13.15 -11.34
C ALA A 179 15.73 -13.88 -11.20
N GLY A 180 14.64 -13.28 -11.68
CA GLY A 180 13.31 -13.88 -11.71
C GLY A 180 12.42 -13.57 -10.49
N ILE A 181 12.83 -12.68 -9.59
CA ILE A 181 12.04 -12.29 -8.41
C ILE A 181 11.09 -11.15 -8.76
N ARG A 182 9.78 -11.36 -8.58
CA ARG A 182 8.76 -10.37 -8.96
C ARG A 182 8.43 -9.43 -7.80
N PHE A 183 8.75 -8.15 -7.96
CA PHE A 183 8.38 -7.09 -7.02
C PHE A 183 7.18 -6.29 -7.53
N GLY A 184 6.08 -6.31 -6.77
CA GLY A 184 4.90 -5.48 -7.03
C GLY A 184 4.91 -4.11 -6.31
N TRP A 185 5.97 -3.80 -5.56
CA TRP A 185 6.17 -2.53 -4.87
C TRP A 185 7.66 -2.17 -4.81
N GLN A 186 7.98 -0.97 -4.31
CA GLN A 186 9.34 -0.57 -3.99
C GLN A 186 9.59 -0.80 -2.49
N PRO A 187 10.32 -1.86 -2.09
CA PRO A 187 10.62 -2.14 -0.69
C PRO A 187 11.57 -1.10 -0.08
N ALA A 188 11.55 -0.98 1.25
CA ALA A 188 12.57 -0.27 2.01
C ALA A 188 13.91 -1.00 1.98
N ALA A 189 15.01 -0.27 2.26
CA ALA A 189 16.36 -0.85 2.31
C ALA A 189 16.44 -2.06 3.25
N LYS A 190 15.88 -1.96 4.46
CA LYS A 190 15.85 -3.07 5.43
C LYS A 190 15.11 -4.29 4.90
N THR A 191 14.01 -4.08 4.17
CA THR A 191 13.26 -5.18 3.55
C THR A 191 14.11 -5.85 2.47
N VAL A 192 14.82 -5.08 1.64
CA VAL A 192 15.76 -5.62 0.65
C VAL A 192 16.89 -6.40 1.32
N ASP A 193 17.51 -5.85 2.37
CA ASP A 193 18.57 -6.54 3.13
C ASP A 193 18.08 -7.90 3.64
N LYS A 194 16.85 -7.93 4.17
CA LYS A 194 16.21 -9.15 4.68
C LYS A 194 15.90 -10.17 3.58
N ILE A 195 15.45 -9.71 2.41
CA ILE A 195 15.23 -10.57 1.24
C ILE A 195 16.56 -11.19 0.79
N GLU A 196 17.58 -10.37 0.58
CA GLU A 196 18.88 -10.83 0.10
C GLU A 196 19.55 -11.81 1.07
N ALA A 197 19.47 -11.55 2.39
CA ALA A 197 20.00 -12.45 3.41
C ALA A 197 19.34 -13.84 3.34
N GLN A 198 18.00 -13.89 3.24
CA GLN A 198 17.26 -15.15 3.15
C GLN A 198 17.54 -15.90 1.83
N LEU A 199 17.64 -15.18 0.71
CA LEU A 199 18.00 -15.78 -0.57
C LEU A 199 19.42 -16.37 -0.55
N LYS A 200 20.37 -15.66 0.04
CA LYS A 200 21.76 -16.13 0.19
C LYS A 200 21.84 -17.38 1.06
N GLU A 201 21.13 -17.39 2.19
CA GLU A 201 21.12 -18.56 3.08
C GLU A 201 20.55 -19.79 2.37
N ARG A 202 19.48 -19.61 1.61
CA ARG A 202 18.87 -20.69 0.82
C ARG A 202 19.77 -21.22 -0.29
N ALA A 203 20.53 -20.36 -0.95
CA ALA A 203 21.52 -20.80 -1.94
C ALA A 203 22.56 -21.73 -1.28
N LYS A 204 23.11 -21.33 -0.13
CA LYS A 204 24.03 -22.18 0.63
C LYS A 204 23.42 -23.52 1.03
N THR A 205 22.18 -23.52 1.52
CA THR A 205 21.50 -24.77 1.91
C THR A 205 21.36 -25.72 0.71
N LYS A 206 20.99 -25.20 -0.46
CA LYS A 206 20.87 -26.01 -1.69
C LYS A 206 22.21 -26.61 -2.11
N ASP A 207 23.28 -25.83 -2.04
CA ASP A 207 24.63 -26.28 -2.40
C ASP A 207 25.11 -27.38 -1.44
N VAL A 208 24.86 -27.24 -0.14
CA VAL A 208 25.19 -28.27 0.87
C VAL A 208 24.42 -29.56 0.61
N VAL A 209 23.12 -29.48 0.32
CA VAL A 209 22.29 -30.66 0.01
C VAL A 209 22.76 -31.34 -1.28
N ALA A 210 23.08 -30.56 -2.33
CA ALA A 210 23.59 -31.09 -3.58
C ALA A 210 24.95 -31.80 -3.39
N GLN A 211 25.85 -31.21 -2.60
CA GLN A 211 27.15 -31.81 -2.30
C GLN A 211 27.02 -33.09 -1.47
N ALA A 212 26.11 -33.11 -0.48
CA ALA A 212 25.83 -34.31 0.31
C ALA A 212 25.24 -35.44 -0.55
N ALA A 213 24.33 -35.11 -1.48
CA ALA A 213 23.77 -36.08 -2.42
C ALA A 213 24.84 -36.66 -3.36
N LEU A 214 25.74 -35.82 -3.88
CA LEU A 214 26.87 -36.25 -4.71
C LEU A 214 27.86 -37.14 -3.95
N ASN A 215 28.16 -36.82 -2.69
CA ASN A 215 29.07 -37.61 -1.85
C ASN A 215 28.47 -38.99 -1.48
N ASN A 216 27.15 -39.05 -1.25
CA ASN A 216 26.44 -40.31 -1.02
C ASN A 216 26.34 -41.18 -2.29
N ALA A 217 26.23 -40.55 -3.47
CA ALA A 217 26.22 -41.26 -4.75
C ALA A 217 27.58 -41.86 -5.13
N LYS A 218 28.69 -41.24 -4.69
CA LYS A 218 30.06 -41.73 -4.93
C LYS A 218 30.54 -42.80 -3.93
N SER A 219 29.84 -42.93 -2.80
CA SER A 219 30.16 -43.91 -1.75
C SER A 219 29.39 -45.25 -1.92
N ARG A 220 28.67 -45.41 -3.04
CA ARG A 220 27.99 -46.65 -3.46
C ARG A 220 28.68 -47.20 -4.70
#